data_AF-A0A7C5E254-F1
#
_entry.id   AF-A0A7C5E254-F1
#
_cell.length_a   1.000
_cell.length_b   1.000
_cell.length_c   1.000
_cell.angle_alpha   90.00
_cell.angle_beta   90.00
_cell.angle_gamma   90.00
#
_symmetry.space_group_name_H-M   'P 1'
#
loop_
_entity.id
_entity.type
_entity.pdbx_description
1 polymer ?
#
loop_
_entity_poly.entity_id
_entity_poly.type
_entity_poly.pdbx_seq_one_letter_code
_entity_poly.pdbx_strand_id
1 'polypeptide(L)'
;MSENLQEILEEQKAYYRARAQEYDEWFYRRGRYHHGPEHTQKWEDEAAEVRQALAEANLTGQVLDIAAGTGIWTQELIKTAEHVTALDSSEEMIALNRARLQSDKVTYTLTDLFYWQPVMAYDGIFMGFWLSHVPPALLYDFIGTVAGALKPGGKLFFVDSLLEPTSTAKDMMEGVAKKLAQRGTTSQVVGQENATMTRRLNDGREFQVVKVYYLPDDLTDRLASYEISATIKQTENFFLYGWGTKQAK
;
A
#
# COMPACT_ATOMS: atom_id res chain seq x y z
N MET A 1 -9.48 1.17 -19.99
CA MET A 1 -8.20 0.51 -19.67
C MET A 1 -7.76 -0.31 -20.88
N SER A 2 -6.48 -0.36 -21.23
CA SER A 2 -6.00 -1.22 -22.33
C SER A 2 -6.05 -2.70 -21.93
N GLU A 3 -6.16 -3.61 -22.90
CA GLU A 3 -6.19 -5.06 -22.66
C GLU A 3 -4.94 -5.54 -21.90
N ASN A 4 -3.76 -5.07 -22.30
CA ASN A 4 -2.49 -5.38 -21.62
C ASN A 4 -2.49 -4.95 -20.15
N LEU A 5 -3.02 -3.76 -19.83
CA LEU A 5 -3.08 -3.32 -18.44
C LEU A 5 -4.08 -4.17 -17.63
N GLN A 6 -5.21 -4.59 -18.21
CA GLN A 6 -6.13 -5.51 -17.54
C GLN A 6 -5.44 -6.83 -17.18
N GLU A 7 -4.71 -7.43 -18.12
CA GLU A 7 -3.99 -8.70 -17.88
C GLU A 7 -3.00 -8.57 -16.72
N ILE A 8 -2.24 -7.49 -16.67
CA ILE A 8 -1.29 -7.21 -15.58
C ILE A 8 -2.00 -7.05 -14.23
N LEU A 9 -3.17 -6.41 -14.21
CA LEU A 9 -3.94 -6.24 -12.97
C LEU A 9 -4.56 -7.56 -12.49
N GLU A 10 -5.01 -8.41 -13.41
CA GLU A 10 -5.44 -9.78 -13.06
C GLU A 10 -4.28 -10.63 -12.53
N GLU A 11 -3.11 -10.56 -13.17
CA GLU A 11 -1.92 -11.25 -12.73
C GLU A 11 -1.44 -10.76 -11.34
N GLN A 12 -1.51 -9.45 -11.11
CA GLN A 12 -1.23 -8.86 -9.79
C GLN A 12 -2.17 -9.38 -8.70
N LYS A 13 -3.47 -9.50 -8.99
CA LYS A 13 -4.43 -10.10 -8.05
C LYS A 13 -4.10 -11.57 -7.80
N ALA A 14 -3.85 -12.35 -8.85
CA ALA A 14 -3.46 -13.75 -8.74
C ALA A 14 -2.20 -13.94 -7.89
N TYR A 15 -1.20 -13.07 -8.05
CA TYR A 15 0.00 -13.06 -7.23
C TYR A 15 -0.32 -12.88 -5.75
N TYR A 16 -1.11 -11.87 -5.36
CA TYR A 16 -1.40 -11.61 -3.95
C TYR A 16 -2.28 -12.70 -3.33
N ARG A 17 -3.20 -13.30 -4.09
CA ARG A 17 -3.94 -14.49 -3.66
C ARG A 17 -3.00 -15.66 -3.36
N ALA A 18 -2.09 -15.97 -4.29
CA ALA A 18 -1.13 -17.06 -4.15
C ALA A 18 -0.08 -16.79 -3.04
N ARG A 19 0.27 -15.52 -2.82
CA ARG A 19 1.25 -15.09 -1.81
C ARG A 19 0.71 -15.02 -0.39
N ALA A 20 -0.60 -15.02 -0.19
CA ALA A 20 -1.22 -14.67 1.09
C ALA A 20 -0.59 -15.36 2.31
N GLN A 21 -0.34 -16.68 2.22
CA GLN A 21 0.24 -17.48 3.32
C GLN A 21 1.71 -17.16 3.64
N GLU A 22 2.47 -16.60 2.69
CA GLU A 22 3.87 -16.21 2.88
C GLU A 22 4.07 -14.68 2.91
N TYR A 23 2.99 -13.89 2.79
CA TYR A 23 3.08 -12.43 2.69
C TYR A 23 3.77 -11.81 3.90
N ASP A 24 3.43 -12.29 5.09
CA ASP A 24 3.98 -11.83 6.36
C ASP A 24 5.49 -12.09 6.50
N GLU A 25 6.07 -13.02 5.73
CA GLU A 25 7.52 -13.20 5.73
C GLU A 25 8.24 -11.96 5.23
N TRP A 26 7.66 -11.25 4.26
CA TRP A 26 8.17 -9.96 3.84
C TRP A 26 8.10 -8.98 4.99
N PHE A 27 6.92 -8.67 5.51
CA PHE A 27 6.84 -7.58 6.50
C PHE A 27 7.62 -7.85 7.79
N TYR A 28 7.69 -9.10 8.27
CA TYR A 28 8.45 -9.47 9.47
C TYR A 28 9.88 -9.95 9.19
N ARG A 29 10.41 -9.71 7.98
CA ARG A 29 11.80 -10.04 7.59
C ARG A 29 12.18 -11.50 7.87
N ARG A 30 11.29 -12.44 7.55
CA ARG A 30 11.51 -13.90 7.67
C ARG A 30 11.84 -14.51 6.31
N GLY A 31 12.27 -15.78 6.33
CA GLY A 31 12.53 -16.54 5.12
C GLY A 31 13.51 -15.82 4.18
N ARG A 32 13.14 -15.66 2.91
CA ARG A 32 13.97 -15.01 1.88
C ARG A 32 14.14 -13.49 2.07
N TYR A 33 13.41 -12.87 2.99
CA TYR A 33 13.47 -11.45 3.30
C TYR A 33 14.36 -11.13 4.52
N HIS A 34 14.90 -12.15 5.19
CA HIS A 34 15.83 -11.97 6.31
C HIS A 34 17.24 -11.65 5.81
N HIS A 35 17.66 -10.38 5.85
CA HIS A 35 18.99 -9.91 5.42
C HIS A 35 20.04 -9.85 6.55
N GLY A 36 19.73 -10.42 7.70
CA GLY A 36 20.58 -10.39 8.89
C GLY A 36 19.95 -9.53 10.01
N PRO A 37 20.47 -9.67 11.24
CA PRO A 37 19.87 -9.05 12.42
C PRO A 37 19.90 -7.51 12.35
N GLU A 38 21.00 -6.90 11.91
CA GLU A 38 21.12 -5.44 11.82
C GLU A 38 20.11 -4.85 10.81
N HIS A 39 19.96 -5.47 9.64
CA HIS A 39 18.97 -5.04 8.66
C HIS A 39 17.54 -5.21 9.20
N THR A 40 17.28 -6.32 9.90
CA THR A 40 15.97 -6.58 10.49
C THR A 40 15.62 -5.53 11.54
N GLN A 41 16.58 -5.18 12.40
CA GLN A 41 16.40 -4.11 13.39
C GLN A 41 16.09 -2.77 12.73
N LYS A 42 16.85 -2.36 11.70
CA LYS A 42 16.56 -1.11 10.96
C LYS A 42 15.15 -1.09 10.36
N TRP A 43 14.72 -2.20 9.77
CA TRP A 43 13.37 -2.33 9.22
C TRP A 43 12.30 -2.21 10.31
N GLU A 44 12.52 -2.84 11.46
CA GLU A 44 11.61 -2.77 12.61
C GLU A 44 11.53 -1.37 13.20
N ASP A 45 12.67 -0.68 13.35
CA ASP A 45 12.76 0.68 13.85
C ASP A 45 12.01 1.67 12.94
N GLU A 46 12.23 1.60 11.63
CA GLU A 46 11.52 2.45 10.67
C GLU A 46 10.03 2.09 10.56
N ALA A 47 9.67 0.81 10.68
CA ALA A 47 8.26 0.42 10.74
C ALA A 47 7.58 0.90 12.03
N ALA A 48 8.32 0.96 13.14
CA ALA A 48 7.84 1.53 14.40
C ALA A 48 7.64 3.04 14.30
N GLU A 49 8.55 3.77 13.63
CA GLU A 49 8.38 5.20 13.31
C GLU A 49 7.06 5.45 12.57
N VAL A 50 6.79 4.68 11.50
CA VAL A 50 5.54 4.83 10.73
C VAL A 50 4.30 4.48 11.56
N ARG A 51 4.36 3.43 12.41
CA ARG A 51 3.25 3.11 13.34
C ARG A 51 3.00 4.23 14.33
N GLN A 52 4.05 4.87 14.84
CA GLN A 52 3.91 6.02 15.72
C GLN A 52 3.25 7.18 14.98
N ALA A 53 3.68 7.49 13.76
CA ALA A 53 3.06 8.54 12.95
C ALA A 53 1.57 8.24 12.65
N LEU A 54 1.21 6.98 12.41
CA LEU A 54 -0.19 6.56 12.25
C LEU A 54 -1.00 6.76 13.53
N ALA A 55 -0.45 6.41 14.69
CA ALA A 55 -1.10 6.63 15.98
C ALA A 55 -1.30 8.13 16.26
N GLU A 56 -0.32 8.98 15.94
CA GLU A 56 -0.41 10.44 16.07
C GLU A 56 -1.42 11.06 15.09
N ALA A 57 -1.50 10.55 13.87
CA ALA A 57 -2.53 10.94 12.91
C ALA A 57 -3.94 10.68 13.45
N ASN A 58 -4.08 9.67 14.32
CA ASN A 58 -5.27 9.39 15.11
C ASN A 58 -6.53 9.32 14.24
N LEU A 59 -6.58 8.29 13.38
CA LEU A 59 -7.77 7.97 12.58
C LEU A 59 -8.83 7.38 13.52
N THR A 60 -9.97 8.06 13.63
CA THR A 60 -11.07 7.70 14.56
C THR A 60 -12.40 7.61 13.80
N GLY A 61 -13.46 7.13 14.47
CA GLY A 61 -14.79 7.00 13.85
C GLY A 61 -14.86 5.84 12.86
N GLN A 62 -15.50 6.07 11.71
CA GLN A 62 -15.59 5.10 10.62
C GLN A 62 -14.35 5.19 9.73
N VAL A 63 -13.49 4.19 9.79
CA VAL A 63 -12.22 4.17 9.04
C VAL A 63 -12.28 3.16 7.90
N LEU A 64 -11.79 3.52 6.72
CA LEU A 64 -11.60 2.62 5.59
C LEU A 64 -10.14 2.18 5.51
N ASP A 65 -9.90 0.87 5.43
CA ASP A 65 -8.59 0.27 5.17
C ASP A 65 -8.60 -0.31 3.74
N ILE A 66 -7.89 0.34 2.82
CA ILE A 66 -7.84 -0.03 1.40
C ILE A 66 -6.63 -0.95 1.17
N ALA A 67 -6.89 -2.11 0.56
CA ALA A 67 -5.91 -3.20 0.38
C ALA A 67 -5.41 -3.72 1.73
N ALA A 68 -6.35 -4.08 2.61
CA ALA A 68 -6.10 -4.40 4.02
C ALA A 68 -5.18 -5.63 4.23
N GLY A 69 -5.01 -6.48 3.21
CA GLY A 69 -4.08 -7.61 3.22
C GLY A 69 -4.32 -8.54 4.40
N THR A 70 -3.24 -9.04 5.01
CA THR A 70 -3.28 -9.97 6.16
C THR A 70 -3.58 -9.29 7.50
N GLY A 71 -3.87 -7.98 7.53
CA GLY A 71 -4.24 -7.26 8.75
C GLY A 71 -3.10 -6.68 9.57
N ILE A 72 -1.89 -6.60 9.00
CA ILE A 72 -0.70 -6.02 9.66
C ILE A 72 -0.91 -4.56 10.10
N TRP A 73 -1.61 -3.77 9.30
CA TRP A 73 -1.94 -2.37 9.63
C TRP A 73 -3.35 -2.22 10.17
N THR A 74 -4.29 -3.07 9.75
CA THR A 74 -5.65 -3.09 10.31
C THR A 74 -5.64 -3.26 11.83
N GLN A 75 -4.71 -4.05 12.41
CA GLN A 75 -4.54 -4.16 13.87
C GLN A 75 -4.17 -2.84 14.56
N GLU A 76 -3.51 -1.92 13.85
CA GLU A 76 -3.18 -0.59 14.36
C GLU A 76 -4.42 0.32 14.31
N LEU A 77 -5.19 0.25 13.23
CA LEU A 77 -6.40 1.05 13.03
C LEU A 77 -7.49 0.77 14.08
N ILE A 78 -7.72 -0.50 14.44
CA ILE A 78 -8.77 -0.88 15.41
C ILE A 78 -8.51 -0.37 16.84
N LYS A 79 -7.29 0.13 17.13
CA LYS A 79 -6.92 0.71 18.42
C LYS A 79 -7.61 2.06 18.66
N THR A 80 -7.81 2.85 17.60
CA THR A 80 -8.38 4.21 17.67
C THR A 80 -9.72 4.35 16.92
N ALA A 81 -9.94 3.54 15.89
CA ALA A 81 -11.20 3.52 15.14
C ALA A 81 -12.35 2.97 15.99
N GLU A 82 -13.54 3.52 15.75
CA GLU A 82 -14.79 2.93 16.24
C GLU A 82 -15.12 1.68 15.43
N HIS A 83 -14.99 1.78 14.11
CA HIS A 83 -15.19 0.68 13.18
C HIS A 83 -14.24 0.81 11.98
N VAL A 84 -13.76 -0.32 11.46
CA VAL A 84 -12.91 -0.40 10.27
C VAL A 84 -13.65 -1.19 9.18
N THR A 85 -13.83 -0.58 8.01
CA THR A 85 -14.18 -1.31 6.80
C THR A 85 -12.88 -1.68 6.08
N ALA A 86 -12.56 -2.97 6.00
CA ALA A 86 -11.36 -3.49 5.37
C ALA A 86 -11.69 -4.01 3.96
N LEU A 87 -11.14 -3.36 2.93
CA LEU A 87 -11.29 -3.76 1.53
C LEU A 87 -10.08 -4.56 1.08
N ASP A 88 -10.29 -5.68 0.41
CA ASP A 88 -9.24 -6.39 -0.32
C ASP A 88 -9.84 -7.15 -1.51
N SER A 89 -9.02 -7.48 -2.50
CA SER A 89 -9.42 -8.28 -3.67
C SER A 89 -9.14 -9.78 -3.50
N SER A 90 -8.48 -10.15 -2.40
CA SER A 90 -8.07 -11.53 -2.08
C SER A 90 -8.86 -12.08 -0.90
N GLU A 91 -9.65 -13.14 -1.16
CA GLU A 91 -10.34 -13.90 -0.11
C GLU A 91 -9.33 -14.50 0.88
N GLU A 92 -8.18 -14.94 0.37
CA GLU A 92 -7.11 -15.55 1.14
C GLU A 92 -6.48 -14.55 2.12
N MET A 93 -6.29 -13.29 1.71
CA MET A 93 -5.82 -12.20 2.57
C MET A 93 -6.85 -11.85 3.65
N ILE A 94 -8.11 -11.68 3.26
CA ILE A 94 -9.23 -11.38 4.18
C ILE A 94 -9.36 -12.47 5.25
N ALA A 95 -9.25 -13.75 4.87
CA ALA A 95 -9.33 -14.86 5.81
C ALA A 95 -8.21 -14.79 6.87
N LEU A 96 -6.98 -14.48 6.45
CA LEU A 96 -5.85 -14.29 7.36
C LEU A 96 -6.02 -13.08 8.27
N ASN A 97 -6.51 -11.96 7.74
CA ASN A 97 -6.81 -10.77 8.51
C ASN A 97 -7.87 -11.04 9.59
N ARG A 98 -8.97 -11.69 9.21
CA ARG A 98 -10.04 -12.07 10.14
C ARG A 98 -9.54 -13.01 11.24
N ALA A 99 -8.73 -14.01 10.86
CA ALA A 99 -8.13 -14.94 11.81
C ALA A 99 -7.14 -14.25 12.76
N ARG A 100 -6.39 -13.24 12.29
CA ARG A 100 -5.48 -12.44 13.12
C ARG A 100 -6.25 -11.60 14.14
N LEU A 101 -7.28 -10.87 13.70
CA LEU A 101 -7.89 -9.83 14.52
C LEU A 101 -9.02 -10.32 15.42
N GLN A 102 -9.82 -11.28 14.94
CA GLN A 102 -10.98 -11.83 15.67
C GLN A 102 -11.83 -10.74 16.37
N SER A 103 -12.10 -9.64 15.66
CA SER A 103 -12.69 -8.43 16.23
C SER A 103 -13.95 -8.03 15.48
N ASP A 104 -15.02 -7.75 16.23
CA ASP A 104 -16.30 -7.26 15.70
C ASP A 104 -16.22 -5.80 15.23
N LYS A 105 -15.10 -5.12 15.47
CA LYS A 105 -14.84 -3.77 14.95
C LYS A 105 -14.51 -3.75 13.45
N VAL A 106 -14.35 -4.90 12.79
CA VAL A 106 -13.91 -4.95 11.40
C VAL A 106 -14.95 -5.61 10.50
N THR A 107 -15.44 -4.86 9.51
CA THR A 107 -16.21 -5.40 8.39
C THR A 107 -15.28 -5.63 7.20
N TYR A 108 -15.29 -6.85 6.66
CA TYR A 108 -14.49 -7.20 5.50
C TYR A 108 -15.32 -7.19 4.23
N THR A 109 -14.82 -6.52 3.19
CA THR A 109 -15.47 -6.46 1.87
C THR A 109 -14.49 -6.94 0.81
N LEU A 110 -14.84 -8.05 0.17
CA LEU A 110 -14.14 -8.53 -1.02
C LEU A 110 -14.53 -7.65 -2.22
N THR A 111 -13.58 -6.92 -2.78
CA THR A 111 -13.83 -6.04 -3.93
C THR A 111 -12.57 -5.84 -4.76
N ASP A 112 -12.74 -5.67 -6.06
CA ASP A 112 -11.67 -5.14 -6.91
C ASP A 112 -11.55 -3.63 -6.66
N LEU A 113 -10.38 -3.20 -6.21
CA LEU A 113 -10.12 -1.80 -5.85
C LEU A 113 -10.08 -0.85 -7.05
N PHE A 114 -9.87 -1.37 -8.27
CA PHE A 114 -9.90 -0.55 -9.50
C PHE A 114 -11.31 -0.28 -10.01
N TYR A 115 -12.31 -1.02 -9.51
CA TYR A 115 -13.73 -0.82 -9.83
C TYR A 115 -14.56 -0.44 -8.60
N TRP A 116 -13.93 -0.39 -7.43
CA TRP A 116 -14.60 -0.06 -6.19
C TRP A 116 -15.15 1.36 -6.23
N GLN A 117 -16.33 1.54 -5.66
CA GLN A 117 -16.97 2.84 -5.44
C GLN A 117 -17.44 2.93 -3.98
N PRO A 118 -17.27 4.08 -3.32
CA PRO A 118 -17.70 4.25 -1.94
C PRO A 118 -19.23 4.24 -1.85
N VAL A 119 -19.76 3.42 -0.93
CA VAL A 119 -21.20 3.41 -0.59
C VAL A 119 -21.54 4.40 0.53
N MET A 120 -20.51 4.93 1.22
CA MET A 120 -20.62 5.93 2.27
C MET A 120 -19.31 6.74 2.36
N ALA A 121 -19.35 7.85 3.11
CA ALA A 121 -18.16 8.63 3.42
C ALA A 121 -17.59 8.24 4.80
N TYR A 122 -16.26 8.26 4.91
CA TYR A 122 -15.49 7.83 6.08
C TYR A 122 -14.84 9.01 6.80
N ASP A 123 -14.64 8.85 8.11
CA ASP A 123 -13.91 9.81 8.96
C ASP A 123 -12.39 9.68 8.77
N GLY A 124 -11.92 8.47 8.45
CA GLY A 124 -10.53 8.18 8.14
C GLY A 124 -10.38 7.22 6.96
N ILE A 125 -9.32 7.38 6.17
CA ILE A 125 -8.91 6.39 5.16
C ILE A 125 -7.43 6.06 5.35
N PHE A 126 -7.10 4.77 5.32
CA PHE A 126 -5.75 4.24 5.38
C PHE A 126 -5.42 3.43 4.10
N MET A 127 -4.19 3.56 3.61
CA MET A 127 -3.63 2.74 2.52
C MET A 127 -2.22 2.27 2.89
N GLY A 128 -2.05 0.97 3.11
CA GLY A 128 -0.76 0.35 3.39
C GLY A 128 -0.18 -0.36 2.18
N PHE A 129 0.93 0.15 1.64
CA PHE A 129 1.66 -0.42 0.51
C PHE A 129 0.81 -0.66 -0.74
N TRP A 130 -0.18 0.21 -0.98
CA TRP A 130 -1.11 0.10 -2.10
C TRP A 130 -0.79 1.05 -3.26
N LEU A 131 -0.39 2.30 -2.99
CA LEU A 131 -0.24 3.31 -4.04
C LEU A 131 0.74 2.88 -5.13
N SER A 132 1.84 2.25 -4.75
CA SER A 132 2.83 1.71 -5.70
C SER A 132 2.31 0.58 -6.59
N HIS A 133 1.13 0.02 -6.30
CA HIS A 133 0.43 -0.98 -7.10
C HIS A 133 -0.68 -0.37 -7.97
N VAL A 134 -0.90 0.95 -7.89
CA VAL A 134 -1.80 1.71 -8.77
C VAL A 134 -0.99 2.23 -9.96
N PRO A 135 -1.33 1.84 -11.21
CA PRO A 135 -0.67 2.36 -12.41
C PRO A 135 -0.80 3.89 -12.52
N PRO A 136 0.17 4.60 -13.12
CA PRO A 136 0.10 6.06 -13.26
C PRO A 136 -1.16 6.54 -13.98
N ALA A 137 -1.60 5.78 -14.98
CA ALA A 137 -2.83 6.05 -15.73
C ALA A 137 -4.10 5.98 -14.88
N LEU A 138 -4.10 5.25 -13.77
CA LEU A 138 -5.25 5.06 -12.88
C LEU A 138 -5.14 5.86 -11.57
N LEU A 139 -3.96 6.36 -11.23
CA LEU A 139 -3.77 7.19 -10.04
C LEU A 139 -4.73 8.40 -10.07
N TYR A 140 -4.92 8.97 -11.28
CA TYR A 140 -6.09 9.72 -11.79
C TYR A 140 -7.39 9.59 -10.96
N ASP A 141 -8.06 8.51 -11.26
CA ASP A 141 -9.42 8.34 -10.82
C ASP A 141 -9.45 7.67 -9.45
N PHE A 142 -8.39 6.93 -9.10
CA PHE A 142 -8.25 6.30 -7.80
C PHE A 142 -8.20 7.33 -6.66
N ILE A 143 -7.31 8.34 -6.74
CA ILE A 143 -7.25 9.38 -5.69
C ILE A 143 -8.54 10.20 -5.63
N GLY A 144 -9.20 10.43 -6.77
CA GLY A 144 -10.51 11.09 -6.79
C GLY A 144 -11.58 10.28 -6.08
N THR A 145 -11.59 8.95 -6.27
CA THR A 145 -12.50 8.03 -5.58
C THR A 145 -12.24 8.02 -4.07
N VAL A 146 -10.96 7.95 -3.66
CA VAL A 146 -10.55 8.05 -2.25
C VAL A 146 -10.98 9.38 -1.63
N ALA A 147 -10.74 10.49 -2.33
CA ALA A 147 -11.15 11.81 -1.85
C ALA A 147 -12.68 11.92 -1.74
N GLY A 148 -13.43 11.38 -2.70
CA GLY A 148 -14.89 11.31 -2.66
C GLY A 148 -15.43 10.49 -1.49
N ALA A 149 -14.69 9.43 -1.10
CA ALA A 149 -15.01 8.60 0.06
C ALA A 149 -14.68 9.25 1.40
N LEU A 150 -13.94 10.36 1.44
CA LEU A 150 -13.55 11.04 2.68
C LEU A 150 -14.54 12.15 3.03
N LYS A 151 -15.01 12.19 4.28
CA LYS A 151 -15.84 13.29 4.79
C LYS A 151 -15.06 14.63 4.76
N PRO A 152 -15.75 15.78 4.68
CA PRO A 152 -15.13 17.07 4.99
C PRO A 152 -14.48 17.03 6.39
N GLY A 153 -13.21 17.42 6.51
CA GLY A 153 -12.43 17.29 7.74
C GLY A 153 -11.92 15.87 8.05
N GLY A 154 -12.26 14.88 7.22
CA GLY A 154 -11.76 13.51 7.35
C GLY A 154 -10.26 13.42 7.09
N LYS A 155 -9.63 12.41 7.69
CA LYS A 155 -8.18 12.21 7.66
C LYS A 155 -7.77 11.09 6.72
N LEU A 156 -6.63 11.29 6.05
CA LEU A 156 -5.98 10.30 5.21
C LEU A 156 -4.65 9.93 5.85
N PHE A 157 -4.28 8.65 5.82
CA PHE A 157 -2.92 8.20 6.08
C PHE A 157 -2.51 7.13 5.05
N PHE A 158 -1.26 7.13 4.64
CA PHE A 158 -0.72 6.05 3.82
C PHE A 158 0.74 5.80 4.12
N VAL A 159 1.19 4.58 3.81
CA VAL A 159 2.60 4.17 3.80
C VAL A 159 2.85 3.38 2.53
N ASP A 160 4.03 3.54 1.93
CA ASP A 160 4.49 2.76 0.79
C ASP A 160 6.01 2.55 0.85
N SER A 161 6.54 1.75 -0.08
CA SER A 161 7.96 1.42 -0.14
C SER A 161 8.77 2.51 -0.84
N LEU A 162 9.93 2.84 -0.29
CA LEU A 162 11.03 3.43 -1.05
C LEU A 162 11.68 2.39 -1.94
N LEU A 163 12.38 2.88 -2.97
CA LEU A 163 13.13 2.04 -3.87
C LEU A 163 14.50 1.71 -3.25
N GLU A 164 14.52 0.64 -2.46
CA GLU A 164 15.70 0.16 -1.74
C GLU A 164 15.94 -1.32 -2.07
N PRO A 165 17.08 -1.71 -2.71
CA PRO A 165 17.36 -3.09 -3.08
C PRO A 165 17.23 -4.10 -1.93
N THR A 166 17.60 -3.70 -0.72
CA THR A 166 17.55 -4.58 0.47
C THR A 166 16.13 -4.77 1.03
N SER A 167 15.14 -4.02 0.53
CA SER A 167 13.73 -4.20 0.92
C SER A 167 13.04 -5.44 0.30
N THR A 168 13.64 -6.04 -0.75
CA THR A 168 13.12 -7.21 -1.46
C THR A 168 13.70 -8.54 -0.95
N ALA A 169 13.33 -9.67 -1.56
CA ALA A 169 13.93 -10.97 -1.26
C ALA A 169 15.39 -11.04 -1.76
N LYS A 170 16.27 -11.77 -1.05
CA LYS A 170 17.70 -11.90 -1.38
C LYS A 170 17.98 -12.28 -2.83
N ASP A 171 17.23 -13.25 -3.34
CA ASP A 171 17.32 -13.77 -4.70
C ASP A 171 16.80 -12.80 -5.77
N MET A 172 16.16 -11.69 -5.36
CA MET A 172 15.64 -10.66 -6.24
C MET A 172 16.44 -9.36 -6.20
N MET A 173 17.41 -9.21 -5.27
CA MET A 173 18.15 -7.96 -5.05
C MET A 173 18.89 -7.47 -6.30
N GLU A 174 19.61 -8.36 -6.98
CA GLU A 174 20.40 -7.99 -8.17
C GLU A 174 19.49 -7.48 -9.31
N GLY A 175 18.32 -8.11 -9.48
CA GLY A 175 17.32 -7.68 -10.46
C GLY A 175 16.75 -6.30 -10.15
N VAL A 176 16.48 -6.03 -8.86
CA VAL A 176 16.02 -4.70 -8.41
C VAL A 176 17.11 -3.65 -8.59
N ALA A 177 18.35 -3.96 -8.22
CA ALA A 177 19.49 -3.06 -8.39
C ALA A 177 19.76 -2.70 -9.86
N LYS A 178 19.62 -3.67 -10.77
CA LYS A 178 19.72 -3.42 -12.23
C LYS A 178 18.61 -2.50 -12.73
N LYS A 179 17.36 -2.72 -12.31
CA LYS A 179 16.23 -1.83 -12.66
C LYS A 179 16.42 -0.41 -12.13
N LEU A 180 16.97 -0.30 -10.92
CA LEU A 180 17.38 0.97 -10.31
C LEU A 180 18.39 1.73 -11.17
N ALA A 181 19.47 1.06 -11.58
CA ALA A 181 20.50 1.65 -12.42
C ALA A 181 19.96 2.08 -13.79
N GLN A 182 18.98 1.37 -14.34
CA GLN A 182 18.34 1.68 -15.62
C GLN A 182 17.34 2.83 -15.55
N ARG A 183 16.74 3.12 -14.37
CA ARG A 183 15.73 4.18 -14.22
C ARG A 183 16.31 5.60 -14.36
N GLY A 184 17.61 5.80 -14.13
CA GLY A 184 18.24 7.12 -14.18
C GLY A 184 17.61 8.15 -13.23
N THR A 185 18.13 9.38 -13.21
CA THR A 185 17.71 10.51 -12.34
C THR A 185 16.37 11.14 -12.69
N THR A 186 15.63 10.57 -13.65
CA THR A 186 14.35 11.12 -14.11
C THR A 186 13.21 10.37 -13.46
N SER A 187 12.53 11.06 -12.54
CA SER A 187 11.27 10.66 -11.89
C SER A 187 10.08 10.60 -12.85
N GLN A 188 10.31 10.23 -14.10
CA GLN A 188 9.29 10.06 -15.10
C GLN A 188 9.43 8.67 -15.69
N VAL A 189 8.67 7.73 -15.13
CA VAL A 189 8.07 6.70 -16.01
C VAL A 189 6.84 7.35 -16.64
N VAL A 190 7.06 8.40 -17.43
CA VAL A 190 6.06 8.93 -18.35
C VAL A 190 6.36 8.24 -19.67
N GLY A 191 5.55 7.24 -20.02
CA GLY A 191 5.59 6.62 -21.36
C GLY A 191 6.03 5.14 -21.45
N GLN A 192 6.21 4.42 -20.34
CA GLN A 192 6.00 2.97 -20.38
C GLN A 192 4.71 2.68 -19.63
N GLU A 193 3.67 2.33 -20.37
CA GLU A 193 2.29 2.16 -19.89
C GLU A 193 2.14 1.21 -18.68
N ASN A 194 3.19 0.45 -18.32
CA ASN A 194 3.17 -0.59 -17.31
C ASN A 194 4.49 -0.68 -16.53
N ALA A 195 4.69 0.18 -15.52
CA ALA A 195 5.82 0.03 -14.57
C ALA A 195 5.64 -1.24 -13.74
N THR A 196 6.09 -2.38 -14.26
CA THR A 196 5.92 -3.70 -13.66
C THR A 196 7.22 -4.25 -13.09
N MET A 197 7.09 -5.15 -12.12
CA MET A 197 8.20 -5.90 -11.58
C MET A 197 7.83 -7.36 -11.34
N THR A 198 8.71 -8.25 -11.79
CA THR A 198 8.60 -9.68 -11.53
C THR A 198 8.68 -9.94 -10.03
N ARG A 199 7.79 -10.77 -9.52
CA ARG A 199 7.81 -11.31 -8.17
C ARG A 199 7.87 -12.82 -8.25
N ARG A 200 8.60 -13.42 -7.32
CA ARG A 200 8.73 -14.87 -7.20
C ARG A 200 8.22 -15.32 -5.83
N LEU A 201 7.32 -16.30 -5.80
CA LEU A 201 6.85 -16.94 -4.57
C LEU A 201 7.88 -17.94 -4.03
N ASN A 202 7.69 -18.45 -2.80
CA ASN A 202 8.62 -19.44 -2.24
C ASN A 202 8.62 -20.77 -3.01
N ASP A 203 7.54 -21.09 -3.72
CA ASP A 203 7.44 -22.27 -4.58
C ASP A 203 8.03 -22.05 -6.00
N GLY A 204 8.58 -20.87 -6.27
CA GLY A 204 9.24 -20.53 -7.53
C GLY A 204 8.32 -20.00 -8.63
N ARG A 205 7.00 -19.99 -8.44
CA ARG A 205 6.09 -19.32 -9.41
C ARG A 205 6.42 -17.83 -9.51
N GLU A 206 6.36 -17.30 -10.72
CA GLU A 206 6.63 -15.90 -11.01
C GLU A 206 5.40 -15.19 -11.56
N PHE A 207 5.30 -13.90 -11.22
CA PHE A 207 4.20 -13.04 -11.61
C PHE A 207 4.70 -11.63 -11.92
N GLN A 208 4.05 -10.96 -12.85
CA GLN A 208 4.21 -9.51 -13.06
C GLN A 208 3.23 -8.73 -12.17
N VAL A 209 3.76 -7.77 -11.42
CA VAL A 209 2.94 -6.85 -10.61
C VAL A 209 3.30 -5.42 -10.94
N VAL A 210 2.35 -4.50 -10.84
CA VAL A 210 2.62 -3.07 -10.90
C VAL A 210 3.52 -2.71 -9.73
N LYS A 211 4.59 -1.96 -9.97
CA LYS A 211 5.41 -1.35 -8.92
C LYS A 211 5.95 0.00 -9.38
N VAL A 212 5.26 1.05 -8.95
CA VAL A 212 5.63 2.45 -9.17
C VAL A 212 6.13 3.05 -7.87
N TYR A 213 7.32 3.63 -7.87
CA TYR A 213 7.82 4.43 -6.76
C TYR A 213 7.54 5.89 -7.06
N TYR A 214 6.46 6.41 -6.48
CA TYR A 214 6.04 7.80 -6.65
C TYR A 214 6.89 8.76 -5.81
N LEU A 215 7.11 9.97 -6.31
CA LEU A 215 7.75 11.01 -5.52
C LEU A 215 6.79 11.65 -4.52
N PRO A 216 7.30 12.18 -3.39
CA PRO A 216 6.51 12.98 -2.47
C PRO A 216 5.80 14.15 -3.15
N ASP A 217 6.47 14.90 -4.02
CA ASP A 217 5.87 16.07 -4.67
C ASP A 217 4.72 15.67 -5.59
N ASP A 218 4.90 14.61 -6.40
CA ASP A 218 3.85 14.07 -7.26
C ASP A 218 2.60 13.70 -6.45
N LEU A 219 2.77 12.99 -5.33
CA LEU A 219 1.66 12.60 -4.45
C LEU A 219 1.04 13.79 -3.71
N THR A 220 1.83 14.81 -3.38
CA THR A 220 1.33 16.02 -2.71
C THR A 220 0.44 16.82 -3.66
N ASP A 221 0.91 17.10 -4.88
CA ASP A 221 0.16 17.81 -5.92
C ASP A 221 -1.13 17.05 -6.28
N ARG A 222 -1.01 15.72 -6.35
CA ARG A 222 -2.11 14.79 -6.56
C ARG A 222 -3.23 14.94 -5.53
N LEU A 223 -2.88 14.92 -4.25
CA LEU A 223 -3.83 15.04 -3.15
C LEU A 223 -4.41 16.45 -3.07
N ALA A 224 -3.59 17.47 -3.31
CA ALA A 224 -4.01 18.87 -3.35
C ALA A 224 -5.05 19.14 -4.43
N SER A 225 -4.97 18.48 -5.59
CA SER A 225 -5.97 18.59 -6.67
C SER A 225 -7.38 18.13 -6.25
N TYR A 226 -7.48 17.39 -5.15
CA TYR A 226 -8.73 16.92 -4.53
C TYR A 226 -8.95 17.50 -3.13
N GLU A 227 -8.35 18.66 -2.84
CA GLU A 227 -8.56 19.43 -1.61
C GLU A 227 -8.13 18.68 -0.34
N ILE A 228 -7.16 17.77 -0.47
CA ILE A 228 -6.51 17.11 0.66
C ILE A 228 -5.18 17.80 0.88
N SER A 229 -5.04 18.50 2.00
CA SER A 229 -3.75 19.04 2.42
C SER A 229 -2.98 17.93 3.14
N ALA A 230 -1.85 17.53 2.56
CA ALA A 230 -1.07 16.39 3.03
C ALA A 230 0.39 16.78 3.31
N THR A 231 0.99 16.10 4.28
CA THR A 231 2.43 16.09 4.54
C THR A 231 2.95 14.69 4.25
N ILE A 232 4.04 14.60 3.49
CA ILE A 232 4.68 13.33 3.13
C ILE A 232 6.11 13.35 3.64
N LYS A 233 6.51 12.25 4.26
CA LYS A 233 7.84 12.01 4.80
C LYS A 233 8.42 10.71 4.26
N GLN A 234 9.71 10.57 4.45
CA GLN A 234 10.46 9.35 4.18
C GLN A 234 11.19 8.97 5.46
N THR A 235 11.20 7.68 5.77
CA THR A 235 12.16 7.13 6.74
C THR A 235 13.54 7.09 6.07
N GLU A 236 14.59 6.74 6.84
CA GLU A 236 15.96 6.76 6.33
C GLU A 236 16.15 5.84 5.12
N ASN A 237 15.54 4.65 5.11
CA ASN A 237 15.82 3.65 4.08
C ASN A 237 14.58 3.10 3.35
N PHE A 238 13.50 2.78 4.06
CA PHE A 238 12.52 1.80 3.55
C PHE A 238 11.15 2.36 3.17
N PHE A 239 10.67 3.43 3.81
CA PHE A 239 9.27 3.83 3.74
C PHE A 239 9.09 5.27 3.32
N LEU A 240 8.10 5.47 2.47
CA LEU A 240 7.47 6.77 2.24
C LEU A 240 6.11 6.72 2.93
N TYR A 241 5.77 7.71 3.73
CA TYR A 241 4.47 7.76 4.39
C TYR A 241 3.94 9.18 4.43
N GLY A 242 2.64 9.33 4.50
CA GLY A 242 2.01 10.64 4.52
C GLY A 242 0.68 10.63 5.23
N TRP A 243 0.29 11.80 5.70
CA TRP A 243 -1.01 12.04 6.31
C TRP A 243 -1.57 13.36 5.82
N GLY A 244 -2.89 13.48 5.81
CA GLY A 244 -3.55 14.70 5.39
C GLY A 244 -4.98 14.79 5.85
N THR A 245 -5.59 15.95 5.62
CA THR A 245 -6.98 16.24 5.95
C THR A 245 -7.67 16.82 4.73
N LYS A 246 -8.86 16.30 4.42
CA LYS A 246 -9.73 16.91 3.42
C LYS A 246 -10.29 18.23 3.94
N GLN A 247 -10.12 19.30 3.19
CA GLN A 247 -10.63 20.61 3.57
C GLN A 247 -12.16 20.58 3.71
N ALA A 248 -12.68 21.28 4.72
CA ALA A 248 -14.10 21.52 4.83
C ALA A 248 -14.49 22.60 3.83
N LYS A 249 -15.40 22.28 2.90
CA LYS A 249 -16.09 23.29 2.09
C LYS A 249 -17.18 23.97 2.90
#